data_AF-A0AAV2A7D2-F1
#
_entry.id   AF-A0AAV2A7D2-F1
#
_cell.length_a   1.000
_cell.length_b   1.000
_cell.length_c   1.000
_cell.angle_alpha   90.00
_cell.angle_beta   90.00
_cell.angle_gamma   90.00
#
_symmetry.space_group_name_H-M   'P 1'
#
loop_
_entity.id
_entity.type
_entity.pdbx_description
1 polymer ?
#
loop_
_entity_poly.entity_id
_entity_poly.type
_entity_poly.pdbx_seq_one_letter_code
_entity_poly.pdbx_strand_id
1 'polypeptide(L)'
;MEKMKWTAICLFIFVVVFHRDVYACTADELILVQMISRHGDISPSELYPEDPNSADVWKEGLEDLTLKGKFQCYALGCYIRARYEGFITSDPNEVEVLSASKRHCVNSAQSLVTALYAPNSDWEIIQKFPWQPIFIQYGNETIEKCLNNLPCPSADEETRRILSEEKNMLENYEALIYFWKENSGLNFESLKDIESLFDIIQMEAKYSLNVPTWAQTYWNYLGYLHDLSFMLKLKTNQQKRLRGVRTEYRCLSLSPGLVERSGARILRYCPD
;
A
#
# COMPACT_ATOMS: atom_id res chain seq x y z
N MET A 1 -38.95 -46.55 76.93
CA MET A 1 -38.02 -45.95 75.94
C MET A 1 -38.64 -46.09 74.56
N GLU A 2 -39.26 -45.02 74.06
CA GLU A 2 -39.91 -44.98 72.75
C GLU A 2 -38.88 -45.09 71.62
N LYS A 3 -39.17 -45.92 70.62
CA LYS A 3 -38.33 -46.06 69.42
C LYS A 3 -38.71 -44.96 68.42
N MET A 4 -37.81 -44.00 68.25
CA MET A 4 -37.90 -42.90 67.29
C MET A 4 -37.93 -43.46 65.85
N LYS A 5 -39.00 -43.17 65.10
CA LYS A 5 -39.15 -43.52 63.69
C LYS A 5 -38.65 -42.36 62.84
N TRP A 6 -37.64 -42.60 62.01
CA TRP A 6 -37.19 -41.64 61.00
C TRP A 6 -37.93 -41.89 59.68
N THR A 7 -38.69 -40.92 59.22
CA THR A 7 -39.23 -40.87 57.85
C THR A 7 -38.24 -40.11 56.97
N ALA A 8 -37.62 -40.81 56.02
CA ALA A 8 -36.80 -40.19 54.99
C ALA A 8 -37.70 -39.58 53.90
N ILE A 9 -37.58 -38.28 53.68
CA ILE A 9 -38.27 -37.58 52.59
C ILE A 9 -37.30 -37.50 51.41
N CYS A 10 -37.58 -38.25 50.34
CA CYS A 10 -36.82 -38.17 49.10
C CYS A 10 -37.31 -36.98 48.27
N LEU A 11 -36.53 -35.91 48.22
CA LEU A 11 -36.73 -34.77 47.31
C LEU A 11 -36.24 -35.15 45.91
N PHE A 12 -37.17 -35.45 45.00
CA PHE A 12 -36.87 -35.58 43.57
C PHE A 12 -36.69 -34.19 42.96
N ILE A 13 -35.45 -33.78 42.72
CA ILE A 13 -35.14 -32.57 41.95
C ILE A 13 -35.24 -32.94 40.46
N PHE A 14 -36.33 -32.51 39.80
CA PHE A 14 -36.43 -32.54 38.34
C PHE A 14 -35.55 -31.42 37.76
N VAL A 15 -34.35 -31.77 37.27
CA VAL A 15 -33.53 -30.86 36.48
C VAL A 15 -34.07 -30.89 35.05
N VAL A 16 -34.83 -29.86 34.66
CA VAL A 16 -35.21 -29.64 33.26
C VAL A 16 -33.98 -29.05 32.55
N VAL A 17 -33.23 -29.91 31.85
CA VAL A 17 -32.17 -29.46 30.95
C VAL A 17 -32.84 -28.92 29.69
N PHE A 18 -32.91 -27.60 29.56
CA PHE A 18 -33.20 -26.98 28.27
C PHE A 18 -32.03 -27.26 27.34
N HIS A 19 -32.17 -28.22 26.42
CA HIS A 19 -31.34 -28.25 25.23
C HIS A 19 -31.65 -26.98 24.44
N ARG A 20 -30.81 -25.95 24.62
CA ARG A 20 -30.64 -24.96 23.57
C ARG A 20 -30.03 -25.73 22.41
N ASP A 21 -30.82 -26.02 21.38
CA ASP A 21 -30.27 -26.23 20.06
C ASP A 21 -29.55 -24.94 19.70
N VAL A 22 -28.26 -24.90 20.04
CA VAL A 22 -27.32 -23.95 19.46
C VAL A 22 -27.26 -24.39 18.02
N TYR A 23 -28.06 -23.75 17.17
CA TYR A 23 -27.75 -23.70 15.75
C TYR A 23 -26.31 -23.22 15.68
N ALA A 24 -25.39 -24.13 15.39
CA ALA A 24 -24.03 -23.77 15.06
C ALA A 24 -24.18 -22.84 13.85
N CYS A 25 -23.99 -21.54 14.09
CA CYS A 25 -23.75 -20.60 13.01
C CYS A 25 -22.59 -21.23 12.23
N THR A 26 -22.85 -21.67 11.00
CA THR A 26 -21.80 -22.10 10.08
C THR A 26 -20.78 -20.98 10.11
N ALA A 27 -19.57 -21.26 10.59
CA ALA A 27 -18.54 -20.25 10.73
C ALA A 27 -18.41 -19.51 9.39
N ASP A 28 -18.38 -18.18 9.42
CA ASP A 28 -18.17 -17.38 8.22
C ASP A 28 -16.89 -17.86 7.52
N GLU A 29 -17.02 -18.38 6.31
CA GLU A 29 -15.91 -18.94 5.53
C GLU A 29 -15.25 -17.82 4.71
N LEU A 30 -13.93 -17.68 4.85
CA LEU A 30 -13.15 -16.79 4.00
C LEU A 30 -13.04 -17.41 2.60
N ILE A 31 -13.58 -16.73 1.60
CA ILE A 31 -13.58 -17.20 0.20
C ILE A 31 -12.62 -16.43 -0.73
N LEU A 32 -12.26 -15.19 -0.37
CA LEU A 32 -11.44 -14.31 -1.21
C LEU A 32 -10.72 -13.26 -0.36
N VAL A 33 -9.45 -13.00 -0.66
CA VAL A 33 -8.69 -11.86 -0.13
C VAL A 33 -8.31 -10.93 -1.28
N GLN A 34 -8.69 -9.66 -1.18
CA GLN A 34 -8.23 -8.60 -2.09
C GLN A 34 -7.34 -7.62 -1.33
N MET A 35 -6.19 -7.28 -1.90
CA MET A 35 -5.26 -6.34 -1.28
C MET A 35 -4.71 -5.34 -2.30
N ILE A 36 -4.65 -4.08 -1.88
CA ILE A 36 -3.97 -3.01 -2.59
C ILE A 36 -2.79 -2.58 -1.71
N SER A 37 -1.57 -2.70 -2.22
CA SER A 37 -0.35 -2.34 -1.50
C SER A 37 0.46 -1.37 -2.35
N ARG A 38 0.82 -0.21 -1.80
CA ARG A 38 1.83 0.66 -2.42
C ARG A 38 3.15 -0.10 -2.57
N HIS A 39 3.96 0.32 -3.54
CA HIS A 39 5.36 -0.07 -3.64
C HIS A 39 6.11 0.16 -2.31
N GLY A 40 7.21 -0.56 -2.12
CA GLY A 40 8.12 -0.34 -0.99
C GLY A 40 8.91 0.96 -1.14
N ASP A 41 9.78 1.25 -0.18
CA ASP A 41 10.72 2.37 -0.24
C ASP A 41 11.52 2.42 -1.56
N ILE A 42 11.52 3.59 -2.22
CA ILE A 42 12.25 3.86 -3.47
C ILE A 42 13.31 4.94 -3.26
N SER A 43 14.33 4.97 -4.11
CA SER A 43 15.24 6.10 -4.26
C SER A 43 14.47 7.35 -4.78
N PRO A 44 14.99 8.57 -4.62
CA PRO A 44 14.36 9.74 -5.21
C PRO A 44 14.27 9.62 -6.73
N SER A 45 13.29 10.28 -7.33
CA SER A 45 13.11 10.27 -8.80
C SER A 45 14.21 11.01 -9.53
N GLU A 46 14.72 12.06 -8.91
CA GLU A 46 15.77 12.93 -9.41
C GLU A 46 16.54 13.55 -8.23
N LEU A 47 17.64 14.24 -8.53
CA LEU A 47 18.34 15.09 -7.58
C LEU A 47 18.12 16.55 -7.97
N TYR A 48 18.22 17.47 -7.02
CA TYR A 48 18.16 18.90 -7.33
C TYR A 48 19.52 19.41 -7.85
N PRO A 49 19.57 20.52 -8.62
CA PRO A 49 20.80 20.97 -9.28
C PRO A 49 22.01 21.16 -8.36
N GLU A 50 21.79 21.72 -7.17
CA GLU A 50 22.83 22.00 -6.17
C GLU A 50 22.92 20.91 -5.08
N ASP A 51 22.45 19.71 -5.38
CA ASP A 51 22.48 18.57 -4.46
C ASP A 51 23.92 18.13 -4.18
N PRO A 52 24.37 18.08 -2.91
CA PRO A 52 25.73 17.65 -2.60
C PRO A 52 25.94 16.14 -2.79
N ASN A 53 24.89 15.36 -3.01
CA ASN A 53 24.96 13.91 -3.20
C ASN A 53 25.02 13.56 -4.70
N SER A 54 25.77 12.51 -5.05
CA SER A 54 25.78 11.96 -6.41
C SER A 54 24.67 10.92 -6.57
N ALA A 55 24.09 10.79 -7.76
CA ALA A 55 23.13 9.73 -8.08
C ALA A 55 23.69 8.32 -7.82
N ASP A 56 25.02 8.14 -7.91
CA ASP A 56 25.71 6.85 -7.70
C ASP A 56 25.56 6.29 -6.27
N VAL A 57 25.15 7.12 -5.29
CA VAL A 57 24.86 6.64 -3.93
C VAL A 57 23.66 5.69 -3.92
N TRP A 58 22.75 5.82 -4.89
CA TRP A 58 21.59 4.96 -5.10
C TRP A 58 21.99 3.78 -5.98
N LYS A 59 22.39 2.66 -5.37
CA LYS A 59 22.93 1.48 -6.07
C LYS A 59 21.95 0.87 -7.07
N GLU A 60 20.65 0.97 -6.78
CA GLU A 60 19.57 0.52 -7.67
C GLU A 60 19.26 1.51 -8.80
N GLY A 61 19.86 2.70 -8.79
CA GLY A 61 19.50 3.83 -9.63
C GLY A 61 18.44 4.72 -8.99
N LEU A 62 18.11 5.83 -9.65
CA LEU A 62 17.02 6.73 -9.27
C LEU A 62 15.66 6.15 -9.66
N GLU A 63 14.60 6.58 -8.96
CA GLU A 63 13.22 6.06 -9.10
C GLU A 63 13.09 4.51 -9.03
N ASP A 64 13.99 3.81 -8.32
CA ASP A 64 13.96 2.35 -8.23
C ASP A 64 13.82 1.87 -6.77
N LEU A 65 13.40 0.61 -6.62
CA LEU A 65 13.11 0.00 -5.33
C LEU A 65 14.40 -0.31 -4.57
N THR A 66 14.57 0.34 -3.41
CA THR A 66 15.75 0.15 -2.56
C THR A 66 15.75 -1.24 -1.92
N LEU A 67 16.90 -1.66 -1.40
CA LEU A 67 16.97 -2.87 -0.56
C LEU A 67 16.00 -2.82 0.64
N LYS A 68 15.81 -1.64 1.24
CA LYS A 68 14.83 -1.44 2.30
C LYS A 68 13.40 -1.65 1.79
N GLY A 69 13.07 -1.15 0.60
CA GLY A 69 11.78 -1.34 -0.03
C GLY A 69 11.48 -2.81 -0.33
N LYS A 70 12.45 -3.54 -0.88
CA LYS A 70 12.37 -5.00 -1.08
C LYS A 70 12.05 -5.72 0.23
N PHE A 71 12.77 -5.39 1.31
CA PHE A 71 12.53 -5.97 2.62
C PHE A 71 11.14 -5.63 3.20
N GLN A 72 10.67 -4.38 3.05
CA GLN A 72 9.33 -3.98 3.49
C GLN A 72 8.24 -4.79 2.79
N CYS A 73 8.34 -4.95 1.47
CA CYS A 73 7.40 -5.77 0.70
C CYS A 73 7.45 -7.24 1.11
N TYR A 74 8.66 -7.79 1.29
CA TYR A 74 8.85 -9.17 1.78
C TYR A 74 8.21 -9.36 3.17
N ALA A 75 8.49 -8.45 4.12
CA ALA A 75 7.92 -8.49 5.46
C ALA A 75 6.39 -8.39 5.45
N LEU A 76 5.82 -7.56 4.56
CA LEU A 76 4.37 -7.50 4.34
C LEU A 76 3.84 -8.85 3.83
N GLY A 77 4.53 -9.50 2.90
CA GLY A 77 4.18 -10.85 2.44
C GLY A 77 4.20 -11.89 3.57
N CYS A 78 5.21 -11.86 4.45
CA CYS A 78 5.26 -12.72 5.64
C CYS A 78 4.07 -12.48 6.57
N TYR A 79 3.74 -11.21 6.84
CA TYR A 79 2.61 -10.84 7.69
C TYR A 79 1.27 -11.35 7.13
N ILE A 80 1.04 -11.17 5.83
CA ILE A 80 -0.19 -11.63 5.17
C ILE A 80 -0.26 -13.15 5.16
N ARG A 81 0.85 -13.85 4.88
CA ARG A 81 0.92 -15.31 4.95
C ARG A 81 0.55 -15.83 6.33
N ALA A 82 1.11 -15.26 7.39
CA ALA A 82 0.80 -15.63 8.76
C ALA A 82 -0.67 -15.32 9.12
N ARG A 83 -1.21 -14.18 8.66
CA ARG A 83 -2.61 -13.81 8.89
C ARG A 83 -3.60 -14.78 8.25
N TYR A 84 -3.23 -15.40 7.13
CA TYR A 84 -4.10 -16.26 6.32
C TYR A 84 -3.55 -17.70 6.18
N GLU A 85 -2.83 -18.21 7.19
CA GLU A 85 -2.15 -19.52 7.16
C GLU A 85 -3.09 -20.70 6.81
N GLY A 86 -4.35 -20.64 7.22
CA GLY A 86 -5.37 -21.67 6.89
C GLY A 86 -6.02 -21.51 5.51
N PHE A 87 -5.71 -20.45 4.78
CA PHE A 87 -6.31 -20.11 3.48
C PHE A 87 -5.28 -20.15 2.34
N ILE A 88 -4.02 -19.77 2.61
CA ILE A 88 -2.91 -19.79 1.65
C ILE A 88 -2.20 -21.13 1.69
N THR A 89 -2.27 -21.88 0.59
CA THR A 89 -1.72 -23.24 0.50
C THR A 89 -0.31 -23.29 -0.08
N SER A 90 0.18 -22.17 -0.62
CA SER A 90 1.40 -22.06 -1.43
C SER A 90 1.26 -22.55 -2.87
N ASP A 91 0.06 -22.97 -3.31
CA ASP A 91 -0.21 -23.22 -4.72
C ASP A 91 -0.12 -21.91 -5.52
N PRO A 92 0.81 -21.79 -6.48
CA PRO A 92 1.00 -20.57 -7.25
C PRO A 92 -0.22 -20.20 -8.12
N ASN A 93 -1.17 -21.13 -8.33
CA ASN A 93 -2.37 -20.89 -9.13
C ASN A 93 -3.53 -20.27 -8.32
N GLU A 94 -3.43 -20.21 -6.99
CA GLU A 94 -4.50 -19.63 -6.16
C GLU A 94 -4.36 -18.10 -5.99
N VAL A 95 -3.37 -17.47 -6.64
CA VAL A 95 -3.08 -16.04 -6.56
C VAL A 95 -3.02 -15.40 -7.94
N GLU A 96 -3.63 -14.23 -8.06
CA GLU A 96 -3.48 -13.34 -9.21
C GLU A 96 -2.83 -12.04 -8.75
N VAL A 97 -1.78 -11.64 -9.46
CA VAL A 97 -0.96 -10.48 -9.10
C VAL A 97 -0.96 -9.48 -10.23
N LEU A 98 -1.49 -8.29 -9.96
CA LEU A 98 -1.54 -7.18 -10.88
C LEU A 98 -0.63 -6.05 -10.37
N SER A 99 0.21 -5.53 -11.25
CA SER A 99 1.14 -4.45 -10.94
C SER A 99 1.09 -3.37 -12.01
N ALA A 100 1.26 -2.11 -11.61
CA ALA A 100 1.63 -1.06 -12.53
C ALA A 100 2.96 -1.43 -13.22
N SER A 101 3.13 -0.98 -14.46
CA SER A 101 4.27 -1.30 -15.33
C SER A 101 5.61 -0.69 -14.88
N LYS A 102 5.61 0.23 -13.90
CA LYS A 102 6.84 0.79 -13.36
C LYS A 102 7.69 -0.28 -12.67
N ARG A 103 9.01 -0.16 -12.82
CA ARG A 103 9.97 -1.17 -12.37
C ARG A 103 9.89 -1.41 -10.85
N HIS A 104 9.83 -0.34 -10.05
CA HIS A 104 9.71 -0.46 -8.60
C HIS A 104 8.40 -1.13 -8.15
N CYS A 105 7.31 -0.95 -8.90
CA CYS A 105 6.03 -1.61 -8.62
C CYS A 105 6.12 -3.12 -8.87
N VAL A 106 6.70 -3.54 -10.00
CA VAL A 106 6.89 -4.96 -10.32
C VAL A 106 7.87 -5.61 -9.34
N ASN A 107 8.98 -4.95 -9.01
CA ASN A 107 9.95 -5.46 -8.03
C ASN A 107 9.34 -5.56 -6.61
N SER A 108 8.45 -4.63 -6.25
CA SER A 108 7.69 -4.68 -5.00
C SER A 108 6.74 -5.87 -4.98
N ALA A 109 6.06 -6.12 -6.11
CA ALA A 109 5.20 -7.28 -6.30
C ALA A 109 5.96 -8.58 -6.08
N GLN A 110 7.11 -8.73 -6.77
CA GLN A 110 8.00 -9.89 -6.65
C GLN A 110 8.46 -10.11 -5.22
N SER A 111 8.91 -9.05 -4.55
CA SER A 111 9.39 -9.13 -3.16
C SER A 111 8.30 -9.60 -2.20
N LEU A 112 7.07 -9.08 -2.37
CA LEU A 112 5.92 -9.49 -1.55
C LEU A 112 5.53 -10.94 -1.78
N VAL A 113 5.38 -11.36 -3.04
CA VAL A 113 4.93 -12.73 -3.35
C VAL A 113 5.98 -13.80 -3.04
N THR A 114 7.26 -13.43 -3.03
CA THR A 114 8.34 -14.31 -2.57
C THR A 114 8.11 -14.79 -1.14
N ALA A 115 7.66 -13.91 -0.24
CA ALA A 115 7.30 -14.30 1.13
C ALA A 115 5.90 -14.92 1.22
N LEU A 116 4.93 -14.32 0.53
CA LEU A 116 3.53 -14.72 0.62
C LEU A 116 3.30 -16.16 0.15
N TYR A 117 3.97 -16.54 -0.94
CA TYR A 117 3.87 -17.83 -1.61
C TYR A 117 5.19 -18.61 -1.54
N ALA A 118 5.91 -18.53 -0.42
CA ALA A 118 7.01 -19.45 -0.18
C ALA A 118 6.52 -20.92 -0.34
N PRO A 119 7.22 -21.76 -1.12
CA PRO A 119 6.75 -23.10 -1.46
C PRO A 119 6.74 -24.03 -0.25
N ASN A 120 5.82 -24.99 -0.28
CA ASN A 120 5.85 -26.18 0.56
C ASN A 120 6.52 -27.34 -0.21
N SER A 121 6.55 -28.54 0.36
CA SER A 121 7.18 -29.72 -0.26
C SER A 121 6.64 -30.08 -1.66
N ASP A 122 5.40 -29.71 -1.96
CA ASP A 122 4.76 -30.06 -3.24
C ASP A 122 5.16 -29.09 -4.36
N TRP A 123 5.56 -27.86 -4.00
CA TRP A 123 5.90 -26.78 -4.92
C TRP A 123 7.39 -26.37 -4.89
N GLU A 124 8.22 -27.04 -4.09
CA GLU A 124 9.66 -26.81 -4.04
C GLU A 124 10.33 -27.19 -5.37
N ILE A 125 10.93 -26.21 -6.05
CA ILE A 125 11.74 -26.46 -7.27
C ILE A 125 13.21 -26.76 -6.94
N ILE A 126 13.71 -26.23 -5.83
CA ILE A 126 15.07 -26.39 -5.33
C ILE A 126 14.94 -26.65 -3.82
N GLN A 127 15.51 -27.77 -3.37
CA GLN A 127 15.40 -28.19 -1.98
C GLN A 127 15.92 -27.12 -1.03
N LYS A 128 15.14 -26.78 0.01
CA LYS A 128 15.46 -25.76 1.03
C LYS A 128 15.69 -24.35 0.48
N PHE A 129 15.23 -24.05 -0.74
CA PHE A 129 15.21 -22.71 -1.29
C PHE A 129 13.76 -22.22 -1.33
N PRO A 130 13.32 -21.37 -0.38
CA PRO A 130 11.92 -20.97 -0.22
C PRO A 130 11.53 -19.90 -1.25
N TRP A 131 11.61 -20.26 -2.53
CA TRP A 131 11.21 -19.43 -3.66
C TRP A 131 10.61 -20.29 -4.76
N GLN A 132 9.55 -19.79 -5.36
CA GLN A 132 8.92 -20.34 -6.55
C GLN A 132 8.47 -19.19 -7.47
N PRO A 133 8.40 -19.41 -8.78
CA PRO A 133 7.90 -18.41 -9.70
C PRO A 133 6.40 -18.16 -9.48
N ILE A 134 6.02 -16.89 -9.32
CA ILE A 134 4.64 -16.42 -9.31
C ILE A 134 4.45 -15.50 -10.51
N PHE A 135 3.41 -15.74 -11.30
CA PHE A 135 3.12 -14.91 -12.46
C PHE A 135 2.59 -13.54 -12.02
N ILE A 136 3.15 -12.47 -12.59
CA ILE A 136 2.76 -11.08 -12.31
C ILE A 136 2.34 -10.46 -13.63
N GLN A 137 1.11 -9.98 -13.68
CA GLN A 137 0.58 -9.26 -14.83
C GLN A 137 0.84 -7.76 -14.68
N TYR A 138 1.42 -7.15 -15.70
CA TYR A 138 1.71 -5.72 -15.77
C TYR A 138 1.68 -5.25 -17.23
N GLY A 139 1.54 -3.94 -17.47
CA GLY A 139 1.61 -3.36 -18.81
C GLY A 139 0.40 -3.63 -19.71
N ASN A 140 -0.64 -4.32 -19.22
CA ASN A 140 -1.92 -4.41 -19.91
C ASN A 140 -2.69 -3.10 -19.73
N GLU A 141 -3.25 -2.54 -20.80
CA GLU A 141 -4.00 -1.28 -20.76
C GLU A 141 -5.10 -1.28 -19.68
N THR A 142 -5.79 -2.39 -19.45
CA THR A 142 -6.84 -2.52 -18.42
C THR A 142 -6.26 -2.48 -17.01
N ILE A 143 -5.08 -3.10 -16.80
CA ILE A 143 -4.37 -3.09 -15.52
C ILE A 143 -3.84 -1.67 -15.24
N GLU A 144 -3.19 -1.05 -16.21
CA GLU A 144 -2.71 0.34 -16.08
C GLU A 144 -3.88 1.30 -15.86
N LYS A 145 -5.04 1.05 -16.48
CA LYS A 145 -6.29 1.79 -16.23
C LYS A 145 -6.84 1.59 -14.81
N CYS A 146 -6.56 0.47 -14.14
CA CYS A 146 -6.93 0.32 -12.73
C CYS A 146 -5.92 0.99 -11.81
N LEU A 147 -4.64 0.75 -12.05
CA LEU A 147 -3.56 0.99 -11.10
C LEU A 147 -2.94 2.38 -11.20
N ASN A 148 -3.13 3.09 -12.32
CA ASN A 148 -2.59 4.42 -12.53
C ASN A 148 -3.68 5.48 -12.72
N ASN A 149 -3.28 6.73 -12.50
CA ASN A 149 -4.10 7.89 -12.83
C ASN A 149 -4.35 7.97 -14.34
N LEU A 150 -5.58 7.71 -14.75
CA LEU A 150 -5.97 7.87 -16.15
C LEU A 150 -6.25 9.32 -16.55
N PRO A 151 -6.14 9.64 -17.86
CA PRO A 151 -6.75 10.84 -18.40
C PRO A 151 -8.22 10.90 -18.02
N CYS A 152 -8.62 11.97 -17.33
CA CYS A 152 -9.99 12.15 -16.87
C CYS A 152 -10.31 13.64 -16.93
N PRO A 153 -10.82 14.14 -18.06
CA PRO A 153 -11.01 15.59 -18.26
C PRO A 153 -11.78 16.27 -17.13
N SER A 154 -12.81 15.61 -16.58
CA SER A 154 -13.58 16.14 -15.45
C SER A 154 -12.80 16.19 -14.13
N ALA A 155 -11.88 15.26 -13.90
CA ALA A 155 -10.98 15.32 -12.75
C ALA A 155 -9.86 16.34 -12.99
N ASP A 156 -9.35 16.44 -14.21
CA ASP A 156 -8.31 17.42 -14.57
C ASP A 156 -8.83 18.86 -14.46
N GLU A 157 -10.08 19.11 -14.89
CA GLU A 157 -10.78 20.38 -14.68
C GLU A 157 -10.95 20.70 -13.19
N GLU A 158 -11.39 19.71 -12.41
CA GLU A 158 -11.56 19.90 -10.97
C GLU A 158 -10.22 20.14 -10.26
N THR A 159 -9.13 19.48 -10.67
CA THR A 159 -7.78 19.76 -10.18
C THR A 159 -7.40 21.20 -10.50
N ARG A 160 -7.59 21.64 -11.75
CA ARG A 160 -7.31 23.03 -12.16
C ARG A 160 -8.11 24.04 -11.34
N ARG A 161 -9.38 23.75 -11.04
CA ARG A 161 -10.22 24.59 -10.18
C ARG A 161 -9.74 24.63 -8.72
N ILE A 162 -9.26 23.51 -8.18
CA ILE A 162 -8.73 23.47 -6.81
C ILE A 162 -7.41 24.23 -6.71
N LEU A 163 -6.55 24.10 -7.73
CA LEU A 163 -5.24 24.72 -7.79
C LEU A 163 -5.25 26.12 -8.41
N SER A 164 -6.40 26.68 -8.79
CA SER A 164 -6.46 28.01 -9.42
C SER A 164 -5.95 29.13 -8.51
N GLU A 165 -6.04 28.93 -7.20
CA GLU A 165 -5.55 29.87 -6.17
C GLU A 165 -4.17 29.48 -5.62
N GLU A 166 -3.56 28.40 -6.14
CA GLU A 166 -2.25 27.92 -5.69
C GLU A 166 -1.19 29.01 -5.81
N LYS A 167 -1.17 29.74 -6.92
CA LYS A 167 -0.23 30.84 -7.12
C LYS A 167 -0.37 31.92 -6.04
N ASN A 168 -1.60 32.37 -5.76
CA ASN A 168 -1.89 33.37 -4.72
C ASN A 168 -1.52 32.84 -3.32
N MET A 169 -1.66 31.53 -3.10
CA MET A 169 -1.23 30.90 -1.86
C MET A 169 0.29 30.96 -1.71
N LEU A 170 1.03 30.59 -2.78
CA LEU A 170 2.49 30.58 -2.81
C LEU A 170 3.10 31.98 -2.64
N GLU A 171 2.40 33.04 -3.06
CA GLU A 171 2.81 34.43 -2.80
C GLU A 171 3.02 34.72 -1.30
N ASN A 172 2.24 34.09 -0.40
CA ASN A 172 2.43 34.24 1.04
C ASN A 172 3.74 33.61 1.56
N TYR A 173 4.39 32.80 0.73
CA TYR A 173 5.64 32.10 1.03
C TYR A 173 6.79 32.55 0.10
N GLU A 174 6.65 33.69 -0.59
CA GLU A 174 7.61 34.14 -1.62
C GLU A 174 9.06 34.17 -1.12
N ALA A 175 9.29 34.61 0.13
CA ALA A 175 10.62 34.70 0.71
C ALA A 175 11.23 33.31 0.98
N LEU A 176 10.42 32.34 1.38
CA LEU A 176 10.85 30.96 1.59
C LEU A 176 11.10 30.24 0.26
N ILE A 177 10.24 30.46 -0.72
CA ILE A 177 10.40 29.93 -2.07
C ILE A 177 11.68 30.48 -2.71
N TYR A 178 11.92 31.78 -2.59
CA TYR A 178 13.17 32.39 -3.03
C TYR A 178 14.38 31.79 -2.32
N PHE A 179 14.32 31.63 -1.00
CA PHE A 179 15.37 30.98 -0.23
C PHE A 179 15.66 29.55 -0.72
N TRP A 180 14.64 28.71 -0.92
CA TRP A 180 14.83 27.34 -1.42
C TRP A 180 15.34 27.31 -2.86
N LYS A 181 14.92 28.25 -3.70
CA LYS A 181 15.42 28.38 -5.09
C LYS A 181 16.91 28.69 -5.11
N GLU A 182 17.37 29.69 -4.36
CA GLU A 182 18.78 30.09 -4.35
C GLU A 182 19.70 28.98 -3.80
N ASN A 183 19.18 28.10 -2.93
CA ASN A 183 19.98 27.04 -2.33
C ASN A 183 19.90 25.68 -3.04
N SER A 184 18.80 25.38 -3.73
CA SER A 184 18.62 24.11 -4.46
C SER A 184 18.89 24.24 -5.96
N GLY A 185 18.83 25.45 -6.52
CA GLY A 185 18.89 25.70 -7.96
C GLY A 185 17.59 25.34 -8.72
N LEU A 186 16.55 24.89 -8.02
CA LEU A 186 15.24 24.59 -8.62
C LEU A 186 14.40 25.85 -8.87
N ASN A 187 13.51 25.75 -9.85
CA ASN A 187 12.39 26.67 -9.99
C ASN A 187 11.14 26.08 -9.35
N PHE A 188 10.39 26.90 -8.63
CA PHE A 188 9.15 26.50 -7.98
C PHE A 188 8.00 27.27 -8.64
N GLU A 189 7.22 26.58 -9.47
CA GLU A 189 6.03 27.13 -10.11
C GLU A 189 4.74 26.63 -9.44
N SER A 190 4.84 25.54 -8.68
CA SER A 190 3.73 24.84 -8.06
C SER A 190 4.12 24.19 -6.73
N LEU A 191 3.13 23.78 -5.94
CA LEU A 191 3.34 22.95 -4.75
C LEU A 191 3.96 21.59 -5.11
N LYS A 192 3.81 21.12 -6.36
CA LYS A 192 4.44 19.88 -6.82
C LYS A 192 5.97 19.99 -6.82
N ASP A 193 6.52 21.15 -7.18
CA ASP A 193 7.97 21.36 -7.19
C ASP A 193 8.53 21.36 -5.76
N ILE A 194 7.74 21.90 -4.81
CA ILE A 194 8.05 21.90 -3.38
C ILE A 194 7.96 20.48 -2.80
N GLU A 195 6.92 19.72 -3.20
CA GLU A 195 6.76 18.28 -2.90
C GLU A 195 8.01 17.50 -3.33
N SER A 196 8.45 17.67 -4.58
CA SER A 196 9.67 17.01 -5.08
C SER A 196 10.91 17.32 -4.25
N LEU A 197 11.16 18.60 -3.92
CA LEU A 197 12.33 18.98 -3.12
C LEU A 197 12.28 18.35 -1.71
N PHE A 198 11.11 18.39 -1.06
CA PHE A 198 10.93 17.80 0.26
C PHE A 198 11.18 16.29 0.25
N ASP A 199 10.64 15.58 -0.75
CA ASP A 199 10.81 14.14 -0.90
C ASP A 199 12.28 13.75 -1.06
N ILE A 200 13.04 14.49 -1.87
CA ILE A 200 14.48 14.28 -2.05
C ILE A 200 15.20 14.43 -0.70
N ILE A 201 15.07 15.59 -0.04
CA ILE A 201 15.78 15.87 1.21
C ILE A 201 15.38 14.88 2.32
N GLN A 202 14.09 14.52 2.41
CA GLN A 202 13.62 13.54 3.39
C GLN A 202 14.26 12.18 3.15
N MET A 203 14.36 11.76 1.89
CA MET A 203 14.99 10.50 1.52
C MET A 203 16.48 10.51 1.87
N GLU A 204 17.19 11.58 1.57
CA GLU A 204 18.60 11.74 1.91
C GLU A 204 18.85 11.67 3.41
N ALA A 205 18.06 12.40 4.20
CA ALA A 205 18.11 12.34 5.65
C ALA A 205 17.88 10.92 6.18
N LYS A 206 16.88 10.22 5.64
CA LYS A 206 16.53 8.84 6.00
C LYS A 206 17.66 7.85 5.70
N TYR A 207 18.44 8.11 4.66
CA TYR A 207 19.60 7.30 4.26
C TYR A 207 20.92 7.79 4.86
N SER A 208 20.87 8.76 5.78
CA SER A 208 22.06 9.36 6.42
C SER A 208 23.05 9.93 5.40
N LEU A 209 22.53 10.44 4.28
CA LEU A 209 23.29 11.17 3.27
C LEU A 209 23.54 12.63 3.72
N ASN A 210 24.30 13.38 2.95
CA ASN A 210 24.63 14.75 3.29
C ASN A 210 23.41 15.65 3.07
N VAL A 211 22.83 16.17 4.15
CA VAL A 211 21.72 17.14 4.08
C VAL A 211 22.24 18.53 4.48
N PRO A 212 22.27 19.50 3.56
CA PRO A 212 22.74 20.85 3.86
C PRO A 212 21.97 21.52 5.00
N THR A 213 22.64 22.39 5.76
CA THR A 213 22.01 23.10 6.88
C THR A 213 20.82 23.97 6.44
N TRP A 214 20.89 24.57 5.24
CA TRP A 214 19.78 25.40 4.71
C TRP A 214 18.48 24.60 4.57
N ALA A 215 18.57 23.31 4.23
CA ALA A 215 17.41 22.44 4.03
C ALA A 215 16.65 22.20 5.34
N GLN A 216 17.35 22.31 6.48
CA GLN A 216 16.79 22.12 7.81
C GLN A 216 16.20 23.42 8.39
N THR A 217 16.69 24.59 7.96
CA THR A 217 16.32 25.91 8.52
C THR A 217 14.80 26.16 8.53
N TYR A 218 14.10 25.77 7.46
CA TYR A 218 12.65 25.98 7.31
C TYR A 218 11.90 24.67 7.07
N TRP A 219 12.40 23.57 7.65
CA TRP A 219 11.85 22.23 7.44
C TRP A 219 10.34 22.13 7.68
N ASN A 220 9.83 22.77 8.74
CA ASN A 220 8.40 22.75 9.06
C ASN A 220 7.52 23.39 7.99
N TYR A 221 8.00 24.47 7.35
CA TYR A 221 7.26 25.11 6.25
C TYR A 221 7.33 24.27 4.98
N LEU A 222 8.49 23.68 4.69
CA LEU A 222 8.67 22.78 3.56
C LEU A 222 7.73 21.56 3.68
N GLY A 223 7.70 20.93 4.86
CA GLY A 223 6.79 19.83 5.16
C GLY A 223 5.32 20.22 5.12
N TYR A 224 4.96 21.41 5.63
CA TYR A 224 3.58 21.90 5.55
C TYR A 224 3.09 22.06 4.10
N LEU A 225 3.92 22.68 3.24
CA LEU A 225 3.57 22.88 1.83
C LEU A 225 3.55 21.58 1.03
N HIS A 226 4.46 20.65 1.34
CA HIS A 226 4.41 19.27 0.85
C HIS A 226 3.08 18.59 1.23
N ASP A 227 2.70 18.57 2.51
CA ASP A 227 1.45 17.92 2.94
C ASP A 227 0.22 18.57 2.30
N LEU A 228 0.27 19.90 2.14
CA LEU A 228 -0.78 20.66 1.48
C LEU A 228 -0.93 20.26 0.00
N SER A 229 0.16 19.97 -0.71
CA SER A 229 0.12 19.50 -2.11
C SER A 229 -0.74 18.23 -2.24
N PHE A 230 -0.60 17.28 -1.31
CA PHE A 230 -1.40 16.05 -1.27
C PHE A 230 -2.84 16.30 -0.85
N MET A 231 -3.03 17.11 0.19
CA MET A 231 -4.36 17.39 0.73
C MET A 231 -5.26 18.12 -0.27
N LEU A 232 -4.69 19.02 -1.07
CA LEU A 232 -5.45 19.72 -2.12
C LEU A 232 -5.94 18.76 -3.22
N LYS A 233 -5.11 17.78 -3.64
CA LYS A 233 -5.51 16.76 -4.62
C LYS A 233 -6.73 15.94 -4.15
N LEU A 234 -6.98 15.89 -2.84
CA LEU A 234 -8.10 15.19 -2.21
C LEU A 234 -9.15 16.15 -1.61
N LYS A 235 -9.12 17.45 -1.93
CA LYS A 235 -9.98 18.47 -1.28
C LYS A 235 -11.47 18.23 -1.47
N THR A 236 -11.89 17.79 -2.65
CA THR A 236 -13.32 17.71 -3.00
C THR A 236 -13.83 16.28 -3.15
N ASN A 237 -15.11 16.07 -2.85
CA ASN A 237 -15.76 14.77 -3.06
C ASN A 237 -15.74 14.36 -4.54
N GLN A 238 -15.78 15.34 -5.46
CA GLN A 238 -15.65 15.08 -6.88
C GLN A 238 -14.28 14.46 -7.21
N GLN A 239 -13.17 15.05 -6.73
CA GLN A 239 -11.84 14.46 -6.91
C GLN A 239 -11.75 13.04 -6.33
N LYS A 240 -12.16 12.88 -5.07
CA LYS A 240 -12.13 11.57 -4.39
C LYS A 240 -12.89 10.51 -5.19
N ARG A 241 -14.04 10.86 -5.77
CA ARG A 241 -14.85 9.94 -6.58
C ARG A 241 -14.22 9.62 -7.93
N LEU A 242 -13.66 10.64 -8.61
CA LEU A 242 -13.12 10.48 -9.96
C LEU A 242 -11.75 9.79 -9.97
N ARG A 243 -10.95 9.96 -8.90
CA ARG A 243 -9.60 9.41 -8.77
C ARG A 243 -9.53 8.19 -7.84
N GLY A 244 -9.97 8.31 -6.59
CA GLY A 244 -9.82 7.25 -5.59
C GLY A 244 -10.83 6.11 -5.72
N VAL A 245 -12.13 6.44 -5.69
CA VAL A 245 -13.22 5.45 -5.73
C VAL A 245 -13.20 4.66 -7.05
N ARG A 246 -12.77 5.29 -8.16
CA ARG A 246 -12.71 4.63 -9.47
C ARG A 246 -11.67 3.51 -9.53
N THR A 247 -10.53 3.66 -8.87
CA THR A 247 -9.50 2.61 -8.76
C THR A 247 -10.03 1.41 -7.99
N GLU A 248 -10.68 1.66 -6.85
CA GLU A 248 -11.30 0.60 -6.04
C GLU A 248 -12.37 -0.16 -6.83
N TYR A 249 -13.35 0.54 -7.43
CA TYR A 249 -14.41 -0.10 -8.23
C TYR A 249 -13.87 -0.87 -9.42
N ARG A 250 -12.82 -0.39 -10.10
CA ARG A 250 -12.25 -1.09 -11.24
C ARG A 250 -11.55 -2.37 -10.83
N CYS A 251 -10.79 -2.32 -9.75
CA CYS A 251 -10.04 -3.48 -9.27
C CYS A 251 -11.05 -4.52 -8.72
N LEU A 252 -12.11 -4.06 -8.04
CA LEU A 252 -13.27 -4.88 -7.69
C LEU A 252 -13.99 -5.46 -8.92
N SER A 253 -14.16 -4.69 -10.01
CA SER A 253 -14.85 -5.18 -11.22
C SER A 253 -14.07 -6.23 -12.01
N LEU A 254 -12.73 -6.21 -11.91
CA LEU A 254 -11.87 -7.24 -12.48
C LEU A 254 -11.93 -8.54 -11.66
N SER A 255 -12.27 -8.44 -10.38
CA SER A 255 -12.17 -9.54 -9.43
C SER A 255 -13.07 -10.73 -9.79
N PRO A 256 -14.40 -10.59 -10.07
CA PRO A 256 -15.25 -11.74 -10.40
C PRO A 256 -14.76 -12.50 -11.64
N GLY A 257 -14.42 -11.79 -12.72
CA GLY A 257 -13.94 -12.42 -13.95
C GLY A 257 -12.56 -13.07 -13.81
N LEU A 258 -11.68 -12.53 -12.95
CA LEU A 258 -10.40 -13.15 -12.63
C LEU A 258 -10.60 -14.41 -11.79
N VAL A 259 -11.41 -14.33 -10.74
CA VAL A 259 -11.71 -15.46 -9.85
C VAL A 259 -12.39 -16.61 -10.61
N GLU A 260 -13.37 -16.32 -11.47
CA GLU A 260 -14.05 -17.35 -12.28
C GLU A 260 -13.12 -18.03 -13.29
N ARG A 261 -12.13 -17.31 -13.83
CA ARG A 261 -11.21 -17.83 -14.86
C ARG A 261 -10.02 -18.59 -14.29
N SER A 262 -9.47 -18.10 -13.18
CA SER A 262 -8.23 -18.62 -12.57
C SER A 262 -8.48 -19.54 -11.39
N GLY A 263 -9.67 -19.46 -10.76
CA GLY A 263 -9.90 -20.05 -9.44
C GLY A 263 -9.13 -19.35 -8.32
N ALA A 264 -8.55 -18.16 -8.60
CA ALA A 264 -7.74 -17.45 -7.63
C ALA A 264 -8.56 -17.03 -6.41
N ARG A 265 -7.92 -17.19 -5.26
CA ARG A 265 -8.43 -16.89 -3.94
C ARG A 265 -7.79 -15.64 -3.34
N ILE A 266 -6.72 -15.15 -3.96
CA ILE A 266 -6.04 -13.90 -3.58
C ILE A 266 -5.83 -13.03 -4.81
N LEU A 267 -6.24 -11.76 -4.71
CA LEU A 267 -5.98 -10.73 -5.72
C LEU A 267 -5.10 -9.63 -5.10
N ARG A 268 -3.95 -9.38 -5.72
CA ARG A 268 -3.02 -8.34 -5.28
C ARG A 268 -2.84 -7.26 -6.33
N TYR A 269 -2.95 -6.00 -5.90
CA TYR A 269 -2.82 -4.81 -6.73
C TYR A 269 -1.68 -3.92 -6.23
N CYS A 270 -0.80 -3.45 -7.12
CA CYS A 270 0.20 -2.43 -6.81
C CYS A 270 0.10 -1.22 -7.71
N PRO A 271 -0.52 -0.14 -7.21
CA PRO A 271 -0.46 1.14 -7.87
C PRO A 271 0.95 1.72 -7.78
N ASP A 272 1.23 2.66 -8.67
CA ASP A 272 2.32 3.63 -8.55
C ASP A 272 1.95 4.75 -7.57
#